data_AF-A0A1V3XX72-F1
#
_entry.id   AF-A0A1V3XX72-F1
#
_cell.length_a   1.000
_cell.length_b   1.000
_cell.length_c   1.000
_cell.angle_alpha   90.00
_cell.angle_beta   90.00
_cell.angle_gamma   90.00
#
_symmetry.space_group_name_H-M   'P 1'
#
loop_
_entity.id
_entity.type
_entity.pdbx_description
1 polymer ?
#
loop_
_entity_poly.entity_id
_entity_poly.type
_entity_poly.pdbx_seq_one_letter_code
_entity_poly.pdbx_strand_id
1 'polypeptide(L)' 'MAAARAAGATVFLVPAKNCYEAASDTPQGLRLVKVETLGQAVDALHAMTAGRRRQVANAGGCVQL' A
#
# COMPACT_ATOMS: atom_id res chain seq x y z
N MET A 1 6.28 -5.95 -7.15
CA MET A 1 4.91 -6.25 -6.66
C MET A 1 4.46 -7.68 -6.99
N ALA A 2 4.68 -8.18 -8.22
CA ALA A 2 4.29 -9.54 -8.61
C ALA A 2 4.82 -10.65 -7.69
N ALA A 3 6.11 -10.64 -7.34
CA ALA A 3 6.68 -11.65 -6.42
C ALA A 3 6.03 -11.62 -5.02
N ALA A 4 5.73 -10.43 -4.49
CA ALA A 4 5.03 -10.30 -3.21
C ALA A 4 3.61 -10.89 -3.29
N ARG A 5 2.88 -10.61 -4.39
CA ARG A 5 1.58 -11.24 -4.65
C ARG A 5 1.69 -12.75 -4.79
N ALA A 6 2.70 -13.26 -5.51
CA ALA A 6 2.94 -14.70 -5.66
C ALA A 6 3.24 -15.38 -4.31
N ALA A 7 3.88 -14.66 -3.39
CA ALA A 7 4.10 -15.09 -2.00
C ALA A 7 2.85 -14.94 -1.09
N GLY A 8 1.70 -14.53 -1.63
CA GLY A 8 0.44 -14.40 -0.89
C GLY A 8 0.20 -13.05 -0.24
N ALA A 9 1.03 -12.03 -0.49
CA ALA A 9 0.77 -10.69 0.01
C ALA A 9 -0.51 -10.12 -0.63
N THR A 10 -1.36 -9.53 0.21
CA THR A 10 -2.57 -8.80 -0.19
C THR A 10 -2.41 -7.29 -0.04
N VAL A 11 -1.32 -6.85 0.58
CA VAL A 11 -0.97 -5.45 0.80
C VAL A 11 0.50 -5.22 0.47
N PHE A 12 0.80 -4.09 -0.17
CA PHE A 12 2.14 -3.68 -0.52
C PHE A 12 2.34 -2.22 -0.13
N LEU A 13 3.36 -1.94 0.69
CA LEU A 13 3.71 -0.56 1.06
C LEU A 13 4.49 0.08 -0.09
N VAL A 14 4.09 1.28 -0.49
CA VAL A 14 4.64 2.01 -1.63
C VAL A 14 5.14 3.37 -1.16
N PRO A 15 6.43 3.68 -1.34
CA PRO A 15 6.94 5.03 -1.11
C PRO A 15 6.16 6.05 -1.94
N ALA A 16 5.79 7.18 -1.33
CA ALA A 16 4.97 8.22 -1.95
C ALA A 16 5.40 8.63 -3.36
N LYS A 17 6.71 8.78 -3.57
CA LYS A 17 7.29 9.19 -4.84
C LYS A 17 7.17 8.14 -5.95
N ASN A 18 6.95 6.88 -5.59
CA ASN A 18 6.77 5.76 -6.53
C ASN A 18 5.30 5.40 -6.75
N CYS A 19 4.36 6.05 -6.08
CA CYS A 19 2.95 5.64 -6.11
C CYS A 19 2.33 5.68 -7.51
N TYR A 20 2.59 6.75 -8.27
CA TYR A 20 2.04 6.90 -9.63
C TYR A 20 2.44 5.74 -10.56
N GLU A 21 3.73 5.39 -10.55
CA GLU A 21 4.26 4.28 -11.35
C GLU A 21 3.73 2.94 -10.84
N ALA A 22 3.74 2.72 -9.53
CA ALA A 22 3.28 1.46 -8.93
C ALA A 22 1.79 1.18 -9.23
N ALA A 23 0.94 2.20 -9.26
CA ALA A 23 -0.47 2.02 -9.56
C ALA A 23 -0.75 1.62 -11.01
N SER A 24 0.17 1.89 -11.93
CA SER A 24 0.02 1.53 -13.34
C SER A 24 0.26 0.04 -13.61
N ASP A 25 0.98 -0.65 -12.70
CA ASP A 25 1.34 -2.08 -12.80
C ASP A 25 0.96 -2.86 -11.52
N THR A 26 -0.16 -2.51 -10.90
CA THR A 26 -0.60 -3.20 -9.69
C THR A 26 -1.19 -4.57 -10.04
N PRO A 27 -0.64 -5.69 -9.51
CA PRO A 27 -1.25 -6.99 -9.67
C PRO A 27 -2.64 -7.01 -9.05
N GLN A 28 -3.61 -7.67 -9.71
CA GLN A 28 -4.97 -7.79 -9.16
C GLN A 28 -4.96 -8.28 -7.71
N GLY A 29 -5.91 -7.85 -6.88
CA GLY A 29 -5.99 -8.30 -5.49
C GLY A 29 -4.84 -7.86 -4.57
N LEU A 30 -3.89 -7.05 -5.05
CA LEU A 30 -2.84 -6.44 -4.24
C LEU A 30 -3.21 -4.98 -3.96
N ARG A 31 -3.35 -4.62 -2.68
CA ARG A 31 -3.64 -3.24 -2.26
C ARG A 31 -2.35 -2.45 -2.04
N LEU A 32 -2.21 -1.31 -2.70
CA LEU A 32 -1.07 -0.41 -2.51
C LEU A 32 -1.34 0.60 -1.39
N VAL A 33 -0.49 0.64 -0.38
CA VAL A 33 -0.55 1.61 0.72
C VAL A 33 0.59 2.61 0.57
N LYS A 34 0.25 3.89 0.37
CA LYS A 34 1.23 4.97 0.29
C LYS A 34 1.85 5.23 1.67
N VAL A 35 3.18 5.40 1.71
CA VAL A 35 3.94 5.80 2.90
C VAL A 35 4.99 6.86 2.54
N GLU A 36 5.21 7.84 3.41
CA GLU A 36 6.25 8.88 3.23
C GLU A 36 7.49 8.63 4.07
N THR A 37 7.36 7.95 5.21
CA THR A 37 8.45 7.64 6.14
C THR A 37 8.37 6.20 6.64
N LEU A 38 9.47 5.70 7.20
CA LEU A 38 9.48 4.39 7.87
C LEU A 38 8.48 4.36 9.05
N GLY A 39 8.38 5.45 9.81
CA GLY A 39 7.40 5.56 10.90
C GLY A 39 5.97 5.37 10.40
N GLN A 40 5.59 6.06 9.32
CA GLN A 40 4.27 5.87 8.70
C GLN A 40 4.06 4.43 8.20
N ALA A 41 5.09 3.76 7.69
CA ALA A 41 4.99 2.36 7.30
C ALA A 41 4.67 1.46 8.50
N VAL A 42 5.34 1.67 9.64
CA VAL A 42 5.06 0.93 10.88
C VAL A 42 3.64 1.23 11.39
N ASP A 43 3.23 2.49 11.41
CA ASP A 43 1.90 2.91 11.86
C ASP A 43 0.78 2.33 10.97
N ALA A 44 1.00 2.30 9.66
CA ALA A 44 0.09 1.68 8.70
C ALA A 44 -0.11 0.18 8.99
N LEU A 45 0.97 -0.53 9.30
CA LEU A 45 0.90 -1.95 9.67
C LEU A 45 0.14 -2.15 10.99
N HIS A 46 0.41 -1.33 12.02
CA HIS A 46 -0.34 -1.37 13.28
C HIS A 46 -1.83 -1.04 13.11
N ALA A 47 -2.17 -0.10 12.23
CA ALA A 47 -3.56 0.22 11.93
C ALA A 47 -4.28 -0.97 11.28
N MET A 48 -3.62 -1.66 10.34
CA MET A 48 -4.18 -2.84 9.67
C MET A 48 -4.39 -4.01 10.63
N THR A 49 -3.44 -4.29 11.53
CA THR A 49 -3.56 -5.36 12.52
C THR A 49 -4.63 -5.03 13.56
N ALA A 50 -4.84 -3.76 13.88
CA ALA A 50 -5.93 -3.29 14.75
C ALA A 50 -7.30 -3.20 14.04
N GLY A 51 -7.43 -3.68 12.80
CA GLY A 51 -8.69 -3.67 12.05
C GLY A 51 -9.12 -2.31 11.49
N ARG A 52 -8.29 -1.27 11.65
CA ARG A 52 -8.55 0.06 11.08
C ARG A 52 -8.29 0.02 9.57
N ARG A 53 -9.35 0.19 8.78
CA ARG A 53 -9.26 0.29 7.31
C ARG A 53 -9.73 1.68 6.89
N ARG A 54 -8.84 2.66 6.91
CA ARG A 54 -9.14 3.96 6.28
C ARG A 54 -8.70 3.89 4.82
N GLN A 55 -9.64 4.17 3.92
CA GLN A 55 -9.41 4.16 2.47
C GLN A 55 -9.65 5.57 1.95
N VAL A 56 -8.67 6.46 2.11
CA VAL A 56 -8.65 7.67 1.31
C VAL A 56 -7.83 7.33 0.07
N ALA A 57 -8.51 7.18 -1.07
CA ALA A 57 -7.85 7.02 -2.35
C ALA A 57 -7.14 8.33 -2.70
N ASN A 58 -5.82 8.26 -2.95
CA ASN A 58 -5.08 9.41 -3.45
C ASN A 58 -5.04 9.39 -4.99
N ALA A 59 -4.76 10.55 -5.58
CA ALA A 59 -4.45 10.64 -7.01
C ALA A 59 -3.28 9.71 -7.32
N GLY A 60 -3.51 8.69 -8.17
CA GLY A 60 -2.51 7.68 -8.48
C GLY A 60 -2.68 6.33 -7.78
N GLY A 61 -3.90 5.94 -7.37
CA GLY A 61 -4.26 4.53 -7.11
C GLY A 61 -3.74 3.89 -5.82
N CYS A 62 -2.77 4.47 -5.12
CA CYS A 62 -2.45 4.05 -3.74
C CYS A 62 -3.45 4.64 -2.74
N VAL A 63 -3.76 3.86 -1.71
CA VAL A 63 -4.56 4.31 -0.57
C VAL A 63 -3.66 4.77 0.58
N GLN A 64 -4.13 5.74 1.36
CA GLN A 64 -3.51 6.13 2.63
C GLN A 64 -4.33 5.57 3.80
N LEU A 65 -3.63 4.97 4.77
CA LEU A 65 -4.19 4.52 6.05
C LEU A 65 -4.16 5.63 7.11
#